data_AF-A0A1G6FZM9-F1
#
_entry.id   AF-A0A1G6FZM9-F1
#
_cell.length_a   1.000
_cell.length_b   1.000
_cell.length_c   1.000
_cell.angle_alpha   90.00
_cell.angle_beta   90.00
_cell.angle_gamma   90.00
#
_symmetry.space_group_name_H-M   'P 1'
#
loop_
_entity.id
_entity.type
_entity.pdbx_description
1 polymer ?
#
loop_
_entity_poly.entity_id
_entity_poly.type
_entity_poly.pdbx_seq_one_letter_code
_entity_poly.pdbx_strand_id
1 'polypeptide(L)'
;MKRDYIKYFVGLAACSFLGLTSCDDDKDLGGQMDEMITISTITLNETQYDAGNKAICLLKNKELQLSWSIAPESATNVNVQWTSSDESIVSVTREGKVVTKDKTGKAVITLMPEIGFGPEATIVTRTVEVMEEYTYMSSINIKNVPSEEIAAGDEYQLEVVSEPSDATFKRYKWVSSNLEVATVDEKTGLVTGISKGDATITVTADDFSSTPVSASCKIGVKIVTPITGMTFTEDKELNQLGYGQEYQIKYTLEPVDATASLLTWTSDNPDMISVDKTGKLKVHTTKTASAVITASYGPVVQNVTVTVADGRFWYSLGNGLGNGQDNNWYLDGNGASVVSSDGKKTIVQMGSGYRGDLWLARSGKGKVVNVTPADYRYFAIKVGFKSQLVPGKNKPNGCIKLEIFDDGIKKIGPEYFGTGGDANNRYEILGASEISTTEPNVLYYDLQSKYKTVTPTDWNQVFDLAQCKFVIADFPETAQTYDLYWIRSFKSVEELQAFVDSENNTNE
;
A
#
# COMPACT_ATOMS: atom_id res chain seq x y z
N MET A 1 -39.08 -47.10 13.45
CA MET A 1 -38.78 -48.27 12.58
C MET A 1 -38.67 -47.72 11.16
N LYS A 2 -37.55 -47.87 10.44
CA LYS A 2 -37.23 -49.03 9.56
C LYS A 2 -38.39 -49.33 8.59
N ARG A 3 -38.21 -49.38 7.25
CA ARG A 3 -36.99 -49.33 6.41
C ARG A 3 -37.40 -49.25 4.92
N ASP A 4 -36.54 -48.75 4.03
CA ASP A 4 -36.69 -48.90 2.57
C ASP A 4 -36.65 -50.37 2.12
N TYR A 5 -37.10 -50.69 0.89
CA TYR A 5 -36.22 -51.10 -0.23
C TYR A 5 -36.95 -51.36 -1.57
N ILE A 6 -36.18 -51.34 -2.66
CA ILE A 6 -36.54 -51.35 -4.09
C ILE A 6 -36.53 -52.79 -4.68
N LYS A 7 -36.93 -52.97 -5.97
CA LYS A 7 -36.51 -54.01 -6.99
C LYS A 7 -37.52 -55.16 -7.28
N TYR A 8 -37.66 -55.77 -8.49
CA TYR A 8 -37.17 -55.59 -9.89
C TYR A 8 -37.89 -56.56 -10.87
N PHE A 9 -37.79 -56.36 -12.21
CA PHE A 9 -37.80 -57.37 -13.33
C PHE A 9 -39.09 -58.26 -13.53
N VAL A 10 -39.45 -58.90 -14.65
CA VAL A 10 -39.10 -59.03 -16.11
C VAL A 10 -40.47 -59.07 -16.87
N GLY A 11 -40.69 -58.89 -18.18
CA GLY A 11 -39.85 -58.65 -19.37
C GLY A 11 -39.70 -59.87 -20.30
N LEU A 12 -40.27 -59.85 -21.53
CA LEU A 12 -40.09 -60.93 -22.53
C LEU A 12 -40.27 -60.46 -23.99
N ALA A 13 -39.32 -60.81 -24.85
CA ALA A 13 -39.38 -60.66 -26.31
C ALA A 13 -38.97 -61.98 -26.97
N ALA A 14 -39.77 -62.49 -27.90
CA ALA A 14 -39.38 -63.49 -28.90
C ALA A 14 -40.55 -63.75 -29.87
N CYS A 15 -40.33 -63.59 -31.17
CA CYS A 15 -40.97 -64.38 -32.22
C CYS A 15 -40.04 -64.42 -33.44
N SER A 16 -39.97 -65.58 -34.10
CA SER A 16 -38.85 -65.99 -34.96
C SER A 16 -39.17 -65.98 -36.45
N PHE A 17 -38.12 -65.82 -37.26
CA PHE A 17 -38.11 -66.08 -38.70
C PHE A 17 -38.63 -67.49 -39.07
N LEU A 18 -39.46 -67.58 -40.12
CA LEU A 18 -39.24 -68.42 -41.32
C LEU A 18 -40.46 -68.37 -42.26
N GLY A 19 -40.23 -68.35 -43.57
CA GLY A 19 -41.25 -68.63 -44.59
C GLY A 19 -41.37 -67.58 -45.70
N LEU A 20 -40.71 -67.81 -46.84
CA LEU A 20 -40.90 -67.04 -48.06
C LEU A 20 -42.21 -67.45 -48.76
N THR A 21 -43.06 -66.49 -49.09
CA THR A 21 -43.98 -66.59 -50.23
C THR A 21 -43.93 -65.29 -51.03
N SER A 22 -43.41 -65.35 -52.25
CA SER A 22 -43.54 -64.28 -53.24
C SER A 22 -45.00 -64.22 -53.69
N CYS A 23 -45.57 -63.01 -53.62
CA CYS A 23 -46.67 -62.56 -54.45
C CYS A 23 -46.38 -61.09 -54.76
N ASP A 24 -46.20 -60.78 -56.03
CA ASP A 24 -46.12 -59.41 -56.52
C ASP A 24 -47.44 -58.68 -56.28
N ASP A 25 -47.37 -57.50 -55.68
CA ASP A 25 -48.25 -56.35 -55.96
C ASP A 25 -47.72 -55.16 -55.13
N ASP A 26 -46.68 -54.49 -55.64
CA ASP A 26 -46.24 -53.20 -55.11
C ASP A 26 -47.36 -52.17 -55.32
N LYS A 27 -48.23 -52.06 -54.31
CA LYS A 27 -48.99 -50.84 -54.09
C LYS A 27 -48.04 -49.82 -53.47
N ASP A 28 -47.38 -49.08 -54.35
CA ASP A 28 -46.84 -47.76 -54.05
C ASP A 28 -47.93 -46.92 -53.37
N LEU A 29 -47.84 -46.83 -52.03
CA LEU A 29 -48.73 -46.05 -51.19
C LEU A 29 -48.17 -44.63 -50.97
N GLY A 30 -47.65 -44.03 -52.04
CA GLY A 30 -47.73 -42.59 -52.26
C GLY A 30 -46.68 -41.75 -51.54
N GLY A 31 -45.59 -41.48 -52.25
CA GLY A 31 -44.79 -40.27 -52.07
C GLY A 31 -43.69 -40.35 -51.01
N GLN A 32 -42.52 -39.81 -51.35
CA GLN A 32 -41.54 -39.42 -50.35
C GLN A 32 -42.15 -38.30 -49.49
N MET A 33 -42.29 -38.54 -48.19
CA MET A 33 -42.48 -37.43 -47.24
C MET A 33 -41.16 -36.67 -47.17
N ASP A 34 -41.17 -35.37 -47.53
CA ASP A 34 -40.02 -34.49 -47.31
C ASP A 34 -39.65 -34.49 -45.82
N GLU A 35 -38.35 -34.53 -45.51
CA GLU A 35 -37.87 -34.49 -44.13
C GLU A 35 -38.26 -33.14 -43.49
N MET A 36 -39.03 -33.20 -42.40
CA MET A 36 -39.51 -32.00 -41.70
C MET A 36 -38.37 -31.36 -40.90
N ILE A 37 -37.95 -30.16 -41.31
CA ILE A 37 -37.00 -29.33 -40.57
C ILE A 37 -37.76 -28.70 -39.39
N THR A 38 -37.45 -29.15 -38.17
CA THR A 38 -38.05 -28.62 -36.94
C THR A 38 -37.32 -27.38 -36.43
N ILE A 39 -38.04 -26.51 -35.72
CA ILE A 39 -37.42 -25.46 -34.90
C ILE A 39 -36.51 -26.13 -33.86
N SER A 40 -35.25 -25.73 -33.81
CA SER A 40 -34.22 -26.31 -32.92
C SER A 40 -33.85 -25.38 -31.76
N THR A 41 -33.97 -24.06 -31.95
CA THR A 41 -33.87 -23.06 -30.88
C THR A 41 -34.90 -21.95 -31.06
N ILE A 42 -35.28 -21.33 -29.95
CA ILE A 42 -36.01 -20.06 -29.94
C ILE A 42 -35.21 -19.09 -29.07
N THR A 43 -35.00 -17.87 -29.55
CA THR A 43 -34.35 -16.78 -28.79
C THR A 43 -35.38 -15.69 -28.50
N LEU A 44 -35.40 -15.19 -27.28
CA LEU A 44 -36.25 -14.07 -26.87
C LEU A 44 -35.37 -12.91 -26.43
N ASN A 45 -35.51 -11.77 -27.12
CA ASN A 45 -34.68 -10.60 -26.90
C ASN A 45 -34.98 -9.96 -25.55
N GLU A 46 -33.95 -9.41 -24.90
CA GLU A 46 -34.12 -8.58 -23.70
C GLU A 46 -34.80 -7.25 -24.06
N THR A 47 -35.56 -6.74 -23.12
CA THR A 47 -36.34 -5.51 -23.22
C THR A 47 -35.83 -4.48 -22.23
N GLN A 48 -36.24 -3.22 -22.38
CA GLN A 48 -35.99 -2.21 -21.36
C GLN A 48 -36.68 -2.50 -20.02
N TYR A 49 -37.59 -3.48 -19.94
CA TYR A 49 -38.30 -3.86 -18.71
C TYR A 49 -37.73 -5.11 -18.05
N ASP A 50 -36.62 -5.66 -18.56
CA ASP A 50 -35.90 -6.74 -17.90
C ASP A 50 -35.15 -6.23 -16.66
N ALA A 51 -35.45 -6.83 -15.51
CA ALA A 51 -34.73 -6.63 -14.25
C ALA A 51 -33.59 -7.65 -14.09
N GLY A 52 -32.73 -7.47 -13.07
CA GLY A 52 -31.51 -8.28 -12.88
C GLY A 52 -31.72 -9.79 -12.67
N ASN A 53 -32.94 -10.23 -12.37
CA ASN A 53 -33.35 -11.64 -12.29
C ASN A 53 -33.91 -12.19 -13.63
N LYS A 54 -33.81 -11.43 -14.73
CA LYS A 54 -34.39 -11.73 -16.05
C LYS A 54 -35.92 -11.84 -16.07
N ALA A 55 -36.61 -11.29 -15.06
CA ALA A 55 -38.04 -11.06 -15.09
C ALA A 55 -38.35 -9.73 -15.79
N ILE A 56 -39.49 -9.68 -16.47
CA ILE A 56 -40.01 -8.47 -17.11
C ILE A 56 -40.94 -7.78 -16.11
N CYS A 57 -40.52 -6.63 -15.60
CA CYS A 57 -41.28 -5.85 -14.61
C CYS A 57 -42.14 -4.79 -15.33
N LEU A 58 -43.47 -4.90 -15.21
CA LEU A 58 -44.43 -4.00 -15.85
C LEU A 58 -45.46 -3.48 -14.84
N LEU A 59 -45.90 -2.25 -15.02
CA LEU A 59 -47.05 -1.73 -14.27
C LEU A 59 -48.36 -2.38 -14.76
N LYS A 60 -49.42 -2.31 -13.93
CA LYS A 60 -50.78 -2.71 -14.32
C LYS A 60 -51.27 -1.96 -15.56
N ASN A 61 -52.12 -2.64 -16.35
CA ASN A 61 -52.76 -2.08 -17.56
C ASN A 61 -51.75 -1.51 -18.58
N LYS A 62 -50.60 -2.19 -18.74
CA LYS A 62 -49.55 -1.90 -19.72
C LYS A 62 -49.47 -2.98 -20.78
N GLU A 63 -48.92 -2.60 -21.91
CA GLU A 63 -48.68 -3.48 -23.04
C GLU A 63 -47.20 -3.44 -23.42
N LEU A 64 -46.63 -4.60 -23.75
CA LEU A 64 -45.25 -4.73 -24.21
C LEU A 64 -45.21 -5.70 -25.39
N GLN A 65 -44.70 -5.24 -26.52
CA GLN A 65 -44.40 -6.12 -27.65
C GLN A 65 -43.07 -6.82 -27.39
N LEU A 66 -43.07 -8.15 -27.38
CA LEU A 66 -41.83 -8.93 -27.33
C LEU A 66 -41.29 -9.20 -28.74
N SER A 67 -39.97 -9.36 -28.83
CA SER A 67 -39.26 -9.70 -30.06
C SER A 67 -38.47 -10.99 -29.87
N TRP A 68 -38.66 -11.92 -30.79
CA TRP A 68 -38.08 -13.26 -30.80
C TRP A 68 -37.43 -13.63 -32.13
N SER A 69 -36.74 -14.75 -32.16
CA SER A 69 -36.28 -15.42 -33.39
C SER A 69 -36.27 -16.93 -33.21
N ILE A 70 -36.32 -17.66 -34.32
CA ILE A 70 -36.22 -19.12 -34.36
C ILE A 70 -35.00 -19.52 -35.18
N ALA A 71 -34.39 -20.67 -34.88
CA ALA A 71 -33.41 -21.29 -35.76
C ALA A 71 -33.74 -22.78 -35.98
N PRO A 72 -33.49 -23.33 -37.19
CA PRO A 72 -33.18 -22.60 -38.42
C PRO A 72 -34.40 -21.78 -38.89
N GLU A 73 -34.16 -20.64 -39.55
CA GLU A 73 -35.24 -19.82 -40.14
C GLU A 73 -36.03 -20.58 -41.21
N SER A 74 -35.39 -21.57 -41.85
CA SER A 74 -35.98 -22.47 -42.86
C SER A 74 -36.72 -23.66 -42.27
N ALA A 75 -37.20 -23.59 -41.02
CA ALA A 75 -38.03 -24.63 -40.43
C ALA A 75 -39.32 -24.83 -41.26
N THR A 76 -39.71 -26.08 -41.48
CA THR A 76 -40.89 -26.45 -42.27
C THR A 76 -42.19 -25.89 -41.68
N ASN A 77 -42.22 -25.66 -40.36
CA ASN A 77 -43.21 -24.83 -39.71
C ASN A 77 -42.49 -23.81 -38.80
N VAL A 78 -42.74 -22.52 -39.06
CA VAL A 78 -42.16 -21.39 -38.34
C VAL A 78 -43.08 -20.84 -37.23
N ASN A 79 -44.30 -21.36 -37.12
CA ASN A 79 -45.28 -20.88 -36.14
C ASN A 79 -44.87 -21.25 -34.72
N VAL A 80 -45.11 -20.31 -33.81
CA VAL A 80 -44.90 -20.46 -32.38
C VAL A 80 -46.19 -20.15 -31.63
N GLN A 81 -46.36 -20.79 -30.47
CA GLN A 81 -47.47 -20.56 -29.56
C GLN A 81 -46.96 -19.93 -28.27
N TRP A 82 -47.78 -19.01 -27.76
CA TRP A 82 -47.58 -18.35 -26.48
C TRP A 82 -48.64 -18.81 -25.49
N THR A 83 -48.25 -19.04 -24.24
CA THR A 83 -49.16 -19.32 -23.11
C THR A 83 -48.77 -18.49 -21.89
N SER A 84 -49.70 -18.29 -20.96
CA SER A 84 -49.46 -17.67 -19.65
C SER A 84 -49.91 -18.61 -18.53
N SER A 85 -49.16 -18.64 -17.43
CA SER A 85 -49.53 -19.41 -16.25
C SER A 85 -50.69 -18.79 -15.44
N ASP A 86 -50.97 -17.49 -15.60
CA ASP A 86 -52.13 -16.80 -15.00
C ASP A 86 -52.58 -15.62 -15.88
N GLU A 87 -53.56 -15.88 -16.76
CA GLU A 87 -54.17 -14.87 -17.63
C GLU A 87 -54.93 -13.76 -16.86
N SER A 88 -55.24 -13.96 -15.58
CA SER A 88 -55.84 -12.92 -14.73
C SER A 88 -54.83 -11.87 -14.27
N ILE A 89 -53.52 -12.14 -14.41
CA ILE A 89 -52.43 -11.18 -14.14
C ILE A 89 -51.80 -10.72 -15.46
N VAL A 90 -51.47 -11.64 -16.36
CA VAL A 90 -50.81 -11.36 -17.64
C VAL A 90 -51.37 -12.24 -18.76
N SER A 91 -51.87 -11.63 -19.82
CA SER A 91 -52.19 -12.33 -21.08
C SER A 91 -51.13 -12.02 -22.12
N VAL A 92 -50.83 -12.97 -23.02
CA VAL A 92 -49.91 -12.78 -24.15
C VAL A 92 -50.58 -13.21 -25.44
N THR A 93 -50.52 -12.40 -26.50
CA THR A 93 -51.11 -12.75 -27.80
C THR A 93 -50.22 -13.69 -28.61
N ARG A 94 -50.75 -14.27 -29.70
CA ARG A 94 -49.98 -15.15 -30.61
C ARG A 94 -48.78 -14.41 -31.24
N GLU A 95 -48.91 -13.10 -31.43
CA GLU A 95 -47.91 -12.20 -31.96
C GLU A 95 -46.88 -11.74 -30.90
N GLY A 96 -46.93 -12.29 -29.68
CA GLY A 96 -45.98 -11.94 -28.60
C GLY A 96 -46.28 -10.62 -27.89
N LYS A 97 -47.49 -10.05 -28.04
CA LYS A 97 -47.90 -8.85 -27.31
C LYS A 97 -48.34 -9.22 -25.89
N VAL A 98 -47.54 -8.87 -24.89
CA VAL A 98 -47.86 -9.01 -23.47
C VAL A 98 -48.79 -7.87 -23.04
N VAL A 99 -49.83 -8.19 -22.28
CA VAL A 99 -50.81 -7.25 -21.72
C VAL A 99 -51.04 -7.58 -20.24
N THR A 100 -50.66 -6.67 -19.35
CA THR A 100 -50.88 -6.79 -17.90
C THR A 100 -52.29 -6.35 -17.52
N LYS A 101 -52.88 -6.99 -16.51
CA LYS A 101 -54.23 -6.66 -15.99
C LYS A 101 -54.14 -5.73 -14.77
N ASP A 102 -55.29 -5.32 -14.26
CA ASP A 102 -55.40 -4.57 -12.99
C ASP A 102 -55.28 -5.49 -11.75
N LYS A 103 -54.21 -6.29 -11.71
CA LYS A 103 -53.90 -7.25 -10.65
C LYS A 103 -52.38 -7.42 -10.55
N THR A 104 -51.83 -7.15 -9.37
CA THR A 104 -50.39 -7.38 -9.11
C THR A 104 -50.09 -8.87 -8.91
N GLY A 105 -48.85 -9.26 -9.15
CA GLY A 105 -48.39 -10.65 -8.99
C GLY A 105 -47.44 -11.07 -10.12
N LYS A 106 -47.15 -12.37 -10.19
CA LYS A 106 -46.23 -12.95 -11.19
C LYS A 106 -46.94 -13.99 -12.03
N ALA A 107 -46.69 -13.96 -13.33
CA ALA A 107 -47.08 -15.01 -14.27
C ALA A 107 -45.87 -15.42 -15.11
N VAL A 108 -45.75 -16.70 -15.45
CA VAL A 108 -44.75 -17.17 -16.41
C VAL A 108 -45.40 -17.22 -17.78
N ILE A 109 -44.86 -16.45 -18.71
CA ILE A 109 -45.17 -16.62 -20.14
C ILE A 109 -44.24 -17.67 -20.73
N THR A 110 -44.79 -18.54 -21.57
CA THR A 110 -44.04 -19.61 -22.24
C THR A 110 -44.23 -19.50 -23.74
N LEU A 111 -43.12 -19.53 -24.46
CA LEU A 111 -42.99 -19.51 -25.92
C LEU A 111 -42.42 -20.85 -26.37
N MET A 112 -43.10 -21.52 -27.30
CA MET A 112 -42.68 -22.81 -27.87
C MET A 112 -43.17 -22.97 -29.31
N PRO A 113 -42.68 -23.93 -30.10
CA PRO A 113 -43.23 -24.26 -31.42
C PRO A 113 -44.73 -24.58 -31.36
N GLU A 114 -45.53 -24.18 -32.37
CA GLU A 114 -46.97 -24.49 -32.42
C GLU A 114 -47.22 -26.00 -32.66
N ILE A 115 -46.37 -26.64 -33.46
CA ILE A 115 -46.48 -28.05 -33.84
C ILE A 115 -45.11 -28.74 -33.70
N GLY A 116 -45.12 -29.93 -33.11
CA GLY A 116 -43.94 -30.77 -32.90
C GLY A 116 -43.30 -30.57 -31.52
N PHE A 117 -42.67 -31.63 -31.01
CA PHE A 117 -41.84 -31.55 -29.81
C PHE A 117 -40.40 -31.25 -30.23
N GLY A 118 -40.01 -29.98 -30.14
CA GLY A 118 -38.60 -29.59 -30.24
C GLY A 118 -37.79 -30.06 -29.03
N PRO A 119 -36.45 -29.95 -29.06
CA PRO A 119 -35.64 -30.13 -27.85
C PRO A 119 -36.03 -29.11 -26.77
N GLU A 120 -35.70 -29.39 -25.51
CA GLU A 120 -36.04 -28.54 -24.35
C GLU A 120 -35.64 -27.06 -24.54
N ALA A 121 -34.55 -26.80 -25.27
CA ALA A 121 -34.06 -25.47 -25.67
C ALA A 121 -34.99 -24.69 -26.64
N THR A 122 -36.10 -25.27 -27.10
CA THR A 122 -37.15 -24.57 -27.87
C THR A 122 -38.25 -23.99 -26.99
N ILE A 123 -38.29 -24.33 -25.70
CA ILE A 123 -39.26 -23.79 -24.75
C ILE A 123 -38.61 -22.64 -24.00
N VAL A 124 -38.99 -21.40 -24.33
CA VAL A 124 -38.49 -20.19 -23.67
C VAL A 124 -39.54 -19.71 -22.67
N THR A 125 -39.16 -19.66 -21.40
CA THR A 125 -40.00 -19.10 -20.33
C THR A 125 -39.46 -17.74 -19.89
N ARG A 126 -40.37 -16.81 -19.54
CA ARG A 126 -40.04 -15.58 -18.81
C ARG A 126 -41.08 -15.32 -17.73
N THR A 127 -40.61 -14.91 -16.56
CA THR A 127 -41.49 -14.37 -15.53
C THR A 127 -41.82 -12.93 -15.89
N VAL A 128 -43.11 -12.61 -15.96
CA VAL A 128 -43.62 -11.24 -16.00
C VAL A 128 -44.16 -10.91 -14.60
N GLU A 129 -43.65 -9.82 -14.02
CA GLU A 129 -44.03 -9.33 -12.71
C GLU A 129 -44.82 -8.03 -12.85
N VAL A 130 -46.09 -8.07 -12.41
CA VAL A 130 -47.02 -6.95 -12.50
C VAL A 130 -47.04 -6.20 -11.17
N MET A 131 -46.70 -4.92 -11.24
CA MET A 131 -46.46 -4.05 -10.09
C MET A 131 -47.44 -2.85 -10.09
N GLU A 132 -47.69 -2.27 -8.93
CA GLU A 132 -48.48 -1.04 -8.80
C GLU A 132 -47.66 0.19 -9.25
N GLU A 133 -46.41 0.25 -8.80
CA GLU A 133 -45.41 1.27 -9.12
C GLU A 133 -44.00 0.63 -9.20
N TYR A 134 -43.01 1.38 -9.69
CA TYR A 134 -41.61 0.97 -9.66
C TYR A 134 -40.90 1.58 -8.44
N THR A 135 -40.00 0.82 -7.84
CA THR A 135 -39.12 1.28 -6.77
C THR A 135 -37.85 1.86 -7.39
N TYR A 136 -37.68 3.18 -7.32
CA TYR A 136 -36.52 3.90 -7.87
C TYR A 136 -35.38 4.04 -6.83
N MET A 137 -34.15 4.16 -7.32
CA MET A 137 -32.96 4.44 -6.52
C MET A 137 -32.96 5.91 -6.06
N SER A 138 -33.12 6.11 -4.75
CA SER A 138 -33.05 7.42 -4.08
C SER A 138 -31.62 7.89 -3.80
N SER A 139 -30.66 6.96 -3.77
CA SER A 139 -29.21 7.24 -3.77
C SER A 139 -28.43 6.04 -4.27
N ILE A 140 -27.20 6.26 -4.73
CA ILE A 140 -26.23 5.24 -5.11
C ILE A 140 -24.84 5.59 -4.58
N ASN A 141 -24.01 4.60 -4.30
CA ASN A 141 -22.62 4.77 -3.86
C ASN A 141 -21.71 3.71 -4.50
N ILE A 142 -20.48 4.09 -4.83
CA ILE A 142 -19.43 3.16 -5.29
C ILE A 142 -18.74 2.59 -4.05
N LYS A 143 -18.82 1.27 -3.82
CA LYS A 143 -18.38 0.65 -2.55
C LYS A 143 -16.92 0.18 -2.53
N ASN A 144 -16.26 0.08 -3.69
CA ASN A 144 -14.93 -0.48 -3.85
C ASN A 144 -14.00 0.47 -4.63
N VAL A 145 -13.92 1.74 -4.22
CA VAL A 145 -12.93 2.66 -4.81
C VAL A 145 -11.52 2.13 -4.51
N PRO A 146 -10.62 1.99 -5.50
CA PRO A 146 -9.28 1.47 -5.26
C PRO A 146 -8.48 2.43 -4.37
N SER A 147 -7.75 1.87 -3.39
CA SER A 147 -6.93 2.63 -2.44
C SER A 147 -5.57 3.06 -3.00
N GLU A 148 -5.15 2.48 -4.13
CA GLU A 148 -3.93 2.81 -4.86
C GLU A 148 -4.25 3.05 -6.35
N GLU A 149 -3.33 3.68 -7.07
CA GLU A 149 -3.42 3.84 -8.53
C GLU A 149 -3.34 2.48 -9.25
N ILE A 150 -4.20 2.25 -10.24
CA ILE A 150 -4.14 1.06 -11.12
C ILE A 150 -3.03 1.22 -12.17
N ALA A 151 -2.47 0.13 -12.70
CA ALA A 151 -1.50 0.27 -13.79
C ALA A 151 -2.18 0.58 -15.13
N ALA A 152 -1.47 1.25 -16.03
CA ALA A 152 -1.88 1.33 -17.43
C ALA A 152 -1.92 -0.08 -18.04
N GLY A 153 -3.05 -0.45 -18.64
CA GLY A 153 -3.36 -1.79 -19.14
C GLY A 153 -4.18 -2.66 -18.17
N ASP A 154 -4.25 -2.32 -16.87
CA ASP A 154 -5.05 -3.07 -15.90
C ASP A 154 -6.54 -2.73 -16.00
N GLU A 155 -7.38 -3.71 -15.68
CA GLU A 155 -8.83 -3.56 -15.53
C GLU A 155 -9.26 -3.59 -14.06
N TYR A 156 -10.28 -2.80 -13.71
CA TYR A 156 -10.84 -2.71 -12.36
C TYR A 156 -12.37 -2.60 -12.40
N GLN A 157 -13.06 -3.59 -11.85
CA GLN A 157 -14.53 -3.61 -11.81
C GLN A 157 -15.06 -2.76 -10.65
N LEU A 158 -15.75 -1.65 -10.93
CA LEU A 158 -16.46 -0.89 -9.91
C LEU A 158 -17.79 -1.55 -9.53
N GLU A 159 -18.13 -1.51 -8.26
CA GLU A 159 -19.37 -2.07 -7.70
C GLU A 159 -20.20 -0.98 -7.03
N VAL A 160 -21.50 -0.97 -7.31
CA VAL A 160 -22.44 0.04 -6.82
C VAL A 160 -23.44 -0.58 -5.85
N VAL A 161 -23.73 0.15 -4.77
CA VAL A 161 -24.85 -0.10 -3.87
C VAL A 161 -25.89 1.01 -4.02
N SER A 162 -27.17 0.66 -3.87
CA SER A 162 -28.30 1.58 -4.03
C SER A 162 -29.17 1.60 -2.77
N GLU A 163 -29.80 2.73 -2.49
CA GLU A 163 -30.91 2.79 -1.53
C GLU A 163 -32.20 3.28 -2.22
N PRO A 164 -33.33 2.57 -2.08
CA PRO A 164 -33.47 1.31 -1.35
C PRO A 164 -32.75 0.16 -2.08
N SER A 165 -32.29 -0.82 -1.30
CA SER A 165 -31.53 -1.96 -1.83
C SER A 165 -32.32 -2.92 -2.73
N ASP A 166 -33.64 -2.75 -2.85
CA ASP A 166 -34.57 -3.56 -3.65
C ASP A 166 -35.19 -2.79 -4.84
N ALA A 167 -34.57 -1.69 -5.26
CA ALA A 167 -34.96 -0.95 -6.46
C ALA A 167 -35.17 -1.85 -7.70
N THR A 168 -36.25 -1.60 -8.45
CA THR A 168 -36.76 -2.50 -9.51
C THR A 168 -35.77 -2.70 -10.66
N PHE A 169 -35.07 -1.64 -11.07
CA PHE A 169 -34.12 -1.66 -12.19
C PHE A 169 -32.73 -1.21 -11.73
N LYS A 170 -31.88 -2.16 -11.34
CA LYS A 170 -30.48 -1.89 -10.99
C LYS A 170 -29.60 -1.77 -12.23
N ARG A 171 -29.78 -0.67 -12.97
CA ARG A 171 -28.99 -0.34 -14.16
C ARG A 171 -28.28 0.99 -13.95
N TYR A 172 -27.15 1.11 -14.65
CA TYR A 172 -26.22 2.20 -14.45
C TYR A 172 -25.69 2.67 -15.80
N LYS A 173 -25.44 3.97 -15.90
CA LYS A 173 -24.72 4.60 -17.00
C LYS A 173 -23.42 5.18 -16.45
N TRP A 174 -22.29 4.72 -16.97
CA TRP A 174 -20.95 5.11 -16.54
C TRP A 174 -20.29 6.05 -17.54
N VAL A 175 -19.54 7.04 -17.03
CA VAL A 175 -18.76 7.99 -17.83
C VAL A 175 -17.43 8.28 -17.13
N SER A 176 -16.34 8.32 -17.90
CA SER A 176 -15.04 8.84 -17.46
C SER A 176 -14.88 10.31 -17.84
N SER A 177 -14.32 11.13 -16.95
CA SER A 177 -13.95 12.51 -17.25
C SER A 177 -12.74 12.66 -18.17
N ASN A 178 -11.95 11.60 -18.36
CA ASN A 178 -10.73 11.63 -19.18
C ASN A 178 -10.39 10.24 -19.74
N LEU A 179 -10.84 9.97 -20.97
CA LEU A 179 -10.66 8.68 -21.66
C LEU A 179 -9.18 8.37 -22.01
N GLU A 180 -8.33 9.39 -22.15
CA GLU A 180 -6.89 9.21 -22.40
C GLU A 180 -6.14 8.68 -21.15
N VAL A 181 -6.72 8.83 -19.96
CA VAL A 181 -6.17 8.32 -18.69
C VAL A 181 -6.84 7.01 -18.29
N ALA A 182 -8.17 6.96 -18.27
CA ALA A 182 -8.92 5.75 -17.95
C ALA A 182 -10.26 5.73 -18.69
N THR A 183 -10.58 4.59 -19.30
CA THR A 183 -11.91 4.32 -19.88
C THR A 183 -12.79 3.59 -18.86
N VAL A 184 -14.10 3.57 -19.09
CA VAL A 184 -15.06 2.77 -18.31
C VAL A 184 -16.14 2.23 -19.25
N ASP A 185 -16.49 0.96 -19.12
CA ASP A 185 -17.62 0.38 -19.84
C ASP A 185 -18.93 1.00 -19.35
N GLU A 186 -19.72 1.51 -20.30
CA GLU A 186 -20.89 2.35 -20.03
C GLU A 186 -21.96 1.65 -19.17
N LYS A 187 -22.03 0.31 -19.18
CA LYS A 187 -23.11 -0.46 -18.54
C LYS A 187 -22.64 -1.23 -17.31
N THR A 188 -21.44 -1.81 -17.37
CA THR A 188 -20.91 -2.69 -16.32
C THR A 188 -20.07 -1.95 -15.28
N GLY A 189 -19.45 -0.81 -15.63
CA GLY A 189 -18.53 -0.11 -14.72
C GLY A 189 -17.13 -0.73 -14.63
N LEU A 190 -16.75 -1.57 -15.60
CA LEU A 190 -15.38 -2.05 -15.76
C LEU A 190 -14.49 -0.90 -16.25
N VAL A 191 -13.54 -0.47 -15.41
CA VAL A 191 -12.58 0.60 -15.71
C VAL A 191 -11.31 0.00 -16.30
N THR A 192 -10.72 0.60 -17.33
CA THR A 192 -9.41 0.20 -17.88
C THR A 192 -8.44 1.38 -17.82
N GLY A 193 -7.27 1.19 -17.21
CA GLY A 193 -6.21 2.21 -17.17
C GLY A 193 -5.51 2.35 -18.52
N ILE A 194 -5.28 3.58 -19.00
CA ILE A 194 -4.71 3.87 -20.33
C ILE A 194 -3.35 4.56 -20.22
N SER A 195 -3.25 5.66 -19.46
CA SER A 195 -2.00 6.43 -19.32
C SER A 195 -1.90 7.13 -17.96
N LYS A 196 -0.69 7.60 -17.60
CA LYS A 196 -0.44 8.22 -16.30
C LYS A 196 -1.29 9.47 -16.10
N GLY A 197 -2.09 9.49 -15.03
CA GLY A 197 -2.87 10.66 -14.64
C GLY A 197 -4.04 10.31 -13.74
N ASP A 198 -5.00 11.23 -13.67
CA ASP A 198 -6.25 11.08 -12.92
C ASP A 198 -7.47 11.19 -13.84
N ALA A 199 -8.46 10.35 -13.59
CA ALA A 199 -9.80 10.44 -14.17
C ALA A 199 -10.87 10.33 -13.07
N THR A 200 -11.95 11.10 -13.20
CA THR A 200 -13.14 10.93 -12.35
C THR A 200 -14.13 10.05 -13.09
N ILE A 201 -14.41 8.89 -12.53
CA ILE A 201 -15.46 7.98 -13.01
C ILE A 201 -16.76 8.37 -12.31
N THR A 202 -17.81 8.58 -13.10
CA THR A 202 -19.16 8.94 -12.62
C THR A 202 -20.14 7.85 -13.03
N VAL A 203 -20.96 7.41 -12.08
CA VAL A 203 -22.10 6.53 -12.32
C VAL A 203 -23.40 7.29 -12.11
N THR A 204 -24.38 7.04 -12.97
CA THR A 204 -25.74 7.55 -12.86
C THR A 204 -26.74 6.40 -12.93
N ALA A 205 -27.75 6.44 -12.08
CA ALA A 205 -28.88 5.50 -12.10
C ALA A 205 -29.66 5.58 -13.43
N ASP A 206 -29.95 4.43 -14.04
CA ASP A 206 -30.76 4.31 -15.26
C ASP A 206 -31.98 3.41 -15.02
N ASP A 207 -32.78 3.78 -14.02
CA ASP A 207 -33.91 3.00 -13.50
C ASP A 207 -35.30 3.52 -13.94
N PHE A 208 -35.31 4.39 -14.95
CA PHE A 208 -36.46 5.18 -15.41
C PHE A 208 -36.95 6.29 -14.48
N SER A 209 -36.25 6.61 -13.38
CA SER A 209 -36.55 7.77 -12.56
C SER A 209 -36.47 9.07 -13.38
N SER A 210 -37.40 9.99 -13.16
CA SER A 210 -37.34 11.36 -13.71
C SER A 210 -36.34 12.26 -12.97
N THR A 211 -35.83 11.80 -11.82
CA THR A 211 -34.79 12.45 -11.02
C THR A 211 -33.64 11.45 -10.81
N PRO A 212 -32.77 11.25 -11.82
CA PRO A 212 -31.67 10.31 -11.71
C PRO A 212 -30.65 10.77 -10.65
N VAL A 213 -30.10 9.80 -9.93
CA VAL A 213 -29.07 10.01 -8.91
C VAL A 213 -27.71 9.54 -9.41
N SER A 214 -26.64 10.19 -8.94
CA SER A 214 -25.27 9.92 -9.38
C SER A 214 -24.30 9.81 -8.21
N ALA A 215 -23.22 9.06 -8.41
CA ALA A 215 -22.03 9.03 -7.56
C ALA A 215 -20.77 9.09 -8.42
N SER A 216 -19.63 9.46 -7.81
CA SER A 216 -18.36 9.48 -8.53
C SER A 216 -17.18 9.10 -7.63
N CYS A 217 -16.11 8.62 -8.26
CA CYS A 217 -14.84 8.34 -7.61
C CYS A 217 -13.67 8.77 -8.50
N LYS A 218 -12.54 9.11 -7.87
CA LYS A 218 -11.28 9.41 -8.56
C LYS A 218 -10.51 8.11 -8.77
N ILE A 219 -10.10 7.83 -10.00
CA ILE A 219 -9.19 6.76 -10.37
C ILE A 219 -7.87 7.41 -10.81
N GLY A 220 -6.80 7.09 -10.08
CA GLY A 220 -5.43 7.40 -10.51
C GLY A 220 -4.85 6.23 -11.28
N VAL A 221 -4.07 6.52 -12.33
CA VAL A 221 -3.41 5.53 -13.18
C VAL A 221 -1.91 5.79 -13.18
N LYS A 222 -1.12 4.74 -12.95
CA LYS A 222 0.35 4.76 -12.97
C LYS A 222 0.91 3.98 -14.16
N ILE A 223 2.07 4.39 -14.65
CA ILE A 223 2.85 3.58 -15.58
C ILE A 223 3.70 2.62 -14.75
N VAL A 224 3.61 1.33 -15.04
CA VAL A 224 4.46 0.28 -14.46
C VAL A 224 5.38 -0.25 -15.56
N THR A 225 6.57 0.35 -15.65
CA THR A 225 7.62 -0.08 -16.59
C THR A 225 8.47 -1.17 -15.91
N PRO A 226 8.50 -2.41 -16.43
CA PRO A 226 9.21 -3.51 -15.79
C PRO A 226 10.73 -3.31 -15.85
N ILE A 227 11.43 -3.79 -14.82
CA ILE A 227 12.89 -3.67 -14.70
C ILE A 227 13.52 -4.84 -15.46
N THR A 228 14.31 -4.55 -16.49
CA THR A 228 15.08 -5.53 -17.28
C THR A 228 16.55 -5.58 -16.89
N GLY A 229 17.07 -4.52 -16.26
CA GLY A 229 18.45 -4.45 -15.77
C GLY A 229 18.58 -3.50 -14.57
N MET A 230 19.65 -3.69 -13.80
CA MET A 230 19.99 -2.86 -12.65
C MET A 230 21.51 -2.83 -12.48
N THR A 231 22.07 -1.66 -12.18
CA THR A 231 23.49 -1.51 -11.82
C THR A 231 23.60 -0.66 -10.56
N PHE A 232 24.36 -1.13 -9.57
CA PHE A 232 24.75 -0.33 -8.41
C PHE A 232 25.95 0.55 -8.76
N THR A 233 25.93 1.81 -8.31
CA THR A 233 27.06 2.73 -8.46
C THR A 233 28.00 2.55 -7.27
N GLU A 234 29.29 2.31 -7.54
CA GLU A 234 30.31 2.23 -6.50
C GLU A 234 30.40 3.53 -5.69
N ASP A 235 30.36 3.42 -4.37
CA ASP A 235 30.71 4.51 -3.45
C ASP A 235 31.59 3.96 -2.33
N LYS A 236 32.70 4.66 -2.07
CA LYS A 236 33.66 4.26 -1.04
C LYS A 236 33.08 4.37 0.36
N GLU A 237 32.09 5.24 0.58
CA GLU A 237 31.45 5.46 1.88
C GLU A 237 30.73 4.22 2.40
N LEU A 238 30.24 3.35 1.52
CA LEU A 238 29.65 2.05 1.88
C LEU A 238 30.63 1.11 2.61
N ASN A 239 31.94 1.34 2.50
CA ASN A 239 32.96 0.54 3.18
C ASN A 239 33.27 1.02 4.62
N GLN A 240 32.62 2.09 5.11
CA GLN A 240 33.00 2.72 6.37
C GLN A 240 31.84 3.44 7.09
N LEU A 241 30.58 3.04 6.89
CA LEU A 241 29.43 3.74 7.48
C LEU A 241 29.53 3.82 9.02
N GLY A 242 28.99 4.88 9.62
CA GLY A 242 28.98 5.09 11.08
C GLY A 242 27.63 4.83 11.74
N TYR A 243 27.62 4.68 13.05
CA TYR A 243 26.42 4.53 13.87
C TYR A 243 25.41 5.66 13.62
N GLY A 244 24.16 5.30 13.33
CA GLY A 244 23.10 6.25 13.00
C GLY A 244 23.17 6.83 11.59
N GLN A 245 24.14 6.44 10.76
CA GLN A 245 24.20 6.87 9.37
C GLN A 245 22.99 6.36 8.61
N GLU A 246 22.28 7.27 7.97
CA GLU A 246 21.35 6.97 6.90
C GLU A 246 22.09 7.16 5.56
N TYR A 247 22.02 6.18 4.66
CA TYR A 247 22.73 6.21 3.37
C TYR A 247 21.87 5.64 2.25
N GLN A 248 21.64 6.40 1.17
CA GLN A 248 20.90 5.93 0.01
C GLN A 248 21.83 5.17 -0.94
N ILE A 249 21.57 3.87 -1.18
CA ILE A 249 22.27 3.14 -2.25
C ILE A 249 21.98 3.83 -3.58
N LYS A 250 23.05 4.12 -4.32
CA LYS A 250 23.03 4.75 -5.65
C LYS A 250 22.93 3.64 -6.70
N TYR A 251 21.95 3.71 -7.57
CA TYR A 251 21.73 2.70 -8.61
C TYR A 251 21.07 3.30 -9.85
N THR A 252 21.19 2.60 -10.97
CA THR A 252 20.45 2.84 -12.21
C THR A 252 19.63 1.61 -12.58
N LEU A 253 18.52 1.83 -13.29
CA LEU A 253 17.67 0.79 -13.84
C LEU A 253 17.68 0.84 -15.36
N GLU A 254 17.38 -0.30 -15.97
CA GLU A 254 17.10 -0.43 -17.39
C GLU A 254 15.67 -0.97 -17.58
N PRO A 255 14.84 -0.32 -18.42
CA PRO A 255 15.04 1.03 -18.96
C PRO A 255 15.10 2.09 -17.84
N VAL A 256 15.59 3.30 -18.16
CA VAL A 256 15.87 4.35 -17.16
C VAL A 256 14.62 4.86 -16.42
N ASP A 257 13.44 4.70 -17.03
CA ASP A 257 12.13 5.01 -16.49
C ASP A 257 11.44 3.81 -15.81
N ALA A 258 12.15 2.70 -15.62
CA ALA A 258 11.61 1.52 -14.94
C ALA A 258 11.14 1.81 -13.51
N THR A 259 10.06 1.17 -13.11
CA THR A 259 9.34 1.47 -11.87
C THR A 259 10.09 0.93 -10.65
N ALA A 260 10.99 1.73 -10.09
CA ALA A 260 11.86 1.36 -8.97
C ALA A 260 11.15 0.81 -7.71
N SER A 261 9.87 1.14 -7.50
CA SER A 261 9.06 0.57 -6.42
C SER A 261 8.69 -0.90 -6.60
N LEU A 262 9.01 -1.51 -7.75
CA LEU A 262 8.95 -2.96 -7.97
C LEU A 262 10.11 -3.72 -7.30
N LEU A 263 11.16 -3.01 -6.84
CA LEU A 263 12.31 -3.63 -6.21
C LEU A 263 12.01 -4.14 -4.80
N THR A 264 12.36 -5.40 -4.57
CA THR A 264 12.47 -5.97 -3.22
C THR A 264 13.89 -5.80 -2.72
N TRP A 265 14.04 -5.09 -1.59
CA TRP A 265 15.31 -4.85 -0.91
C TRP A 265 15.42 -5.71 0.35
N THR A 266 16.58 -6.33 0.57
CA THR A 266 16.89 -7.11 1.77
C THR A 266 18.31 -6.87 2.27
N SER A 267 18.52 -7.13 3.57
CA SER A 267 19.84 -7.17 4.23
C SER A 267 19.97 -8.54 4.88
N ASP A 268 21.14 -9.18 4.78
CA ASP A 268 21.44 -10.42 5.50
C ASP A 268 21.72 -10.21 7.00
N ASN A 269 21.91 -8.96 7.43
CA ASN A 269 22.22 -8.57 8.81
C ASN A 269 21.47 -7.28 9.23
N PRO A 270 20.12 -7.30 9.24
CA PRO A 270 19.29 -6.11 9.43
C PRO A 270 19.41 -5.47 10.82
N ASP A 271 19.77 -6.24 11.84
CA ASP A 271 19.99 -5.75 13.22
C ASP A 271 21.21 -4.81 13.33
N MET A 272 22.14 -4.90 12.37
CA MET A 272 23.33 -4.04 12.30
C MET A 272 23.19 -2.98 11.21
N ILE A 273 22.72 -3.37 10.02
CA ILE A 273 22.49 -2.51 8.85
C ILE A 273 21.14 -2.89 8.23
N SER A 274 20.09 -2.14 8.51
CA SER A 274 18.78 -2.32 7.87
C SER A 274 18.70 -1.58 6.55
N VAL A 275 17.93 -2.09 5.59
CA VAL A 275 17.57 -1.41 4.34
C VAL A 275 16.05 -1.23 4.26
N ASP A 276 15.57 -0.09 3.78
CA ASP A 276 14.14 0.15 3.52
C ASP A 276 13.72 -0.20 2.08
N LYS A 277 12.42 -0.05 1.79
CA LYS A 277 11.84 -0.35 0.45
C LYS A 277 12.37 0.51 -0.71
N THR A 278 13.21 1.51 -0.44
CA THR A 278 13.81 2.42 -1.43
C THR A 278 15.31 2.21 -1.61
N GLY A 279 15.92 1.27 -0.88
CA GLY A 279 17.37 1.08 -0.85
C GLY A 279 18.09 2.04 0.10
N LYS A 280 17.36 2.69 1.02
CA LYS A 280 17.96 3.54 2.05
C LYS A 280 18.38 2.70 3.25
N LEU A 281 19.66 2.77 3.58
CA LEU A 281 20.29 2.08 4.69
C LEU A 281 20.14 2.88 5.98
N LYS A 282 20.11 2.19 7.12
CA LYS A 282 20.33 2.75 8.46
C LYS A 282 21.23 1.82 9.27
N VAL A 283 22.27 2.38 9.88
CA VAL A 283 23.23 1.66 10.75
C VAL A 283 22.83 1.74 12.21
N HIS A 284 22.76 0.59 12.88
CA HIS A 284 22.28 0.44 14.26
C HIS A 284 23.36 0.06 15.28
N THR A 285 24.61 -0.13 14.84
CA THR A 285 25.74 -0.56 15.69
C THR A 285 26.91 0.41 15.63
N THR A 286 27.66 0.52 16.72
CA THR A 286 28.95 1.23 16.79
C THR A 286 30.14 0.30 16.52
N LYS A 287 29.91 -1.02 16.53
CA LYS A 287 30.95 -2.03 16.33
C LYS A 287 31.17 -2.30 14.84
N THR A 288 32.37 -2.76 14.47
CA THR A 288 32.62 -3.35 13.15
C THR A 288 31.54 -4.37 12.81
N ALA A 289 30.88 -4.17 11.67
CA ALA A 289 29.87 -5.07 11.14
C ALA A 289 29.92 -5.07 9.61
N SER A 290 29.35 -6.09 8.99
CA SER A 290 29.13 -6.17 7.56
C SER A 290 27.72 -6.69 7.28
N ALA A 291 27.15 -6.27 6.16
CA ALA A 291 25.94 -6.84 5.58
C ALA A 291 26.08 -6.92 4.05
N VAL A 292 25.49 -7.93 3.44
CA VAL A 292 25.18 -7.94 2.00
C VAL A 292 23.77 -7.37 1.83
N ILE A 293 23.67 -6.28 1.08
CA ILE A 293 22.40 -5.67 0.70
C ILE A 293 22.05 -6.13 -0.70
N THR A 294 20.87 -6.73 -0.85
CA THR A 294 20.36 -7.28 -2.10
C THR A 294 19.17 -6.46 -2.59
N ALA A 295 19.16 -6.10 -3.86
CA ALA A 295 17.97 -5.61 -4.57
C ALA A 295 17.57 -6.60 -5.66
N SER A 296 16.28 -6.87 -5.80
CA SER A 296 15.78 -7.89 -6.74
C SER A 296 14.43 -7.54 -7.36
N TYR A 297 14.25 -7.97 -8.62
CA TYR A 297 12.98 -8.02 -9.34
C TYR A 297 13.02 -9.17 -10.38
N GLY A 298 12.25 -10.22 -10.13
CA GLY A 298 12.26 -11.42 -10.98
C GLY A 298 13.68 -12.01 -11.12
N PRO A 299 14.22 -12.16 -12.35
CA PRO A 299 15.59 -12.63 -12.57
C PRO A 299 16.67 -11.56 -12.38
N VAL A 300 16.31 -10.28 -12.26
CA VAL A 300 17.25 -9.17 -12.07
C VAL A 300 17.61 -9.09 -10.59
N VAL A 301 18.88 -9.31 -10.25
CA VAL A 301 19.38 -9.27 -8.87
C VAL A 301 20.73 -8.54 -8.84
N GLN A 302 20.91 -7.63 -7.88
CA GLN A 302 22.20 -7.00 -7.57
C GLN A 302 22.49 -7.05 -6.08
N ASN A 303 23.78 -7.13 -5.74
CA ASN A 303 24.28 -7.21 -4.37
C ASN A 303 25.38 -6.18 -4.14
N VAL A 304 25.42 -5.59 -2.94
CA VAL A 304 26.55 -4.78 -2.47
C VAL A 304 26.90 -5.14 -1.03
N THR A 305 28.19 -5.31 -0.76
CA THR A 305 28.69 -5.45 0.61
C THR A 305 28.83 -4.06 1.23
N VAL A 306 28.30 -3.89 2.43
CA VAL A 306 28.36 -2.66 3.22
C VAL A 306 29.03 -2.97 4.55
N THR A 307 29.94 -2.11 5.01
CA THR A 307 30.66 -2.28 6.29
C THR A 307 30.54 -1.05 7.19
N VAL A 308 30.48 -1.30 8.49
CA VAL A 308 30.48 -0.28 9.55
C VAL A 308 31.91 -0.09 10.06
N ALA A 309 32.34 1.16 10.16
CA ALA A 309 33.64 1.50 10.76
C ALA A 309 33.55 1.54 12.29
N ASP A 310 34.49 0.86 12.96
CA ASP A 310 34.47 0.71 14.43
C ASP A 310 34.57 2.06 15.14
N GLY A 311 33.62 2.35 16.04
CA GLY A 311 33.54 3.61 16.79
C GLY A 311 33.25 4.86 15.94
N ARG A 312 32.88 4.73 14.66
CA ARG A 312 32.41 5.86 13.85
C ARG A 312 30.97 6.22 14.25
N PHE A 313 30.73 7.49 14.54
CA PHE A 313 29.40 8.06 14.79
C PHE A 313 29.00 8.97 13.65
N TRP A 314 27.75 8.86 13.18
CA TRP A 314 27.24 9.66 12.07
C TRP A 314 25.73 9.92 12.20
N TYR A 315 25.29 10.26 13.42
CA TYR A 315 23.89 10.23 13.81
C TYR A 315 23.20 11.59 13.59
N SER A 316 22.09 11.61 12.84
CA SER A 316 21.22 12.79 12.71
C SER A 316 20.15 12.83 13.80
N LEU A 317 20.03 13.97 14.48
CA LEU A 317 18.99 14.23 15.50
C LEU A 317 17.78 14.97 14.90
N GLY A 318 17.77 15.25 13.60
CA GLY A 318 16.69 15.96 12.92
C GLY A 318 15.35 15.20 12.85
N ASN A 319 15.40 13.86 12.90
CA ASN A 319 14.23 12.98 12.81
C ASN A 319 13.63 12.60 14.19
N GLY A 320 14.01 13.31 15.26
CA GLY A 320 13.57 13.04 16.62
C GLY A 320 14.56 12.25 17.47
N LEU A 321 14.14 11.96 18.70
CA LEU A 321 14.87 11.20 19.70
C LEU A 321 14.15 9.89 20.01
N GLY A 322 14.91 8.88 20.42
CA GLY A 322 14.40 7.59 20.88
C GLY A 322 13.79 7.64 22.27
N ASN A 323 13.45 6.47 22.78
CA ASN A 323 12.82 6.28 24.09
C ASN A 323 13.75 5.59 25.13
N GLY A 324 14.98 5.24 24.72
CA GLY A 324 15.96 4.57 25.58
C GLY A 324 15.77 3.05 25.68
N GLN A 325 14.81 2.49 24.94
CA GLN A 325 14.66 1.06 24.68
C GLN A 325 15.27 0.68 23.31
N ASP A 326 15.66 1.69 22.51
CA ASP A 326 16.11 1.60 21.13
C ASP A 326 17.60 1.97 20.96
N ASN A 327 18.15 1.66 19.79
CA ASN A 327 19.48 2.10 19.35
C ASN A 327 19.46 3.53 18.80
N ASN A 328 18.86 4.44 19.57
CA ASN A 328 18.79 5.88 19.29
C ASN A 328 19.31 6.69 20.50
N TRP A 329 19.54 7.99 20.32
CA TRP A 329 19.77 8.93 21.41
C TRP A 329 18.44 9.36 22.03
N TYR A 330 18.38 9.53 23.35
CA TYR A 330 17.12 9.76 24.08
C TYR A 330 17.29 10.72 25.28
N LEU A 331 16.18 11.28 25.78
CA LEU A 331 16.15 12.10 26.99
C LEU A 331 15.80 11.25 28.22
N ASP A 332 16.48 11.46 29.35
CA ASP A 332 16.23 10.70 30.58
C ASP A 332 16.35 11.61 31.82
N GLY A 333 15.33 11.55 32.68
CA GLY A 333 15.25 12.30 33.94
C GLY A 333 14.80 13.75 33.80
N ASN A 334 14.52 14.36 34.95
CA ASN A 334 14.19 15.79 35.15
C ASN A 334 12.94 16.34 34.43
N GLY A 335 12.28 15.57 33.57
CA GLY A 335 11.08 15.99 32.85
C GLY A 335 11.36 16.81 31.58
N ALA A 336 12.56 16.68 30.99
CA ALA A 336 12.83 17.22 29.67
C ALA A 336 12.04 16.47 28.58
N SER A 337 11.65 17.16 27.52
CA SER A 337 10.83 16.59 26.44
C SER A 337 11.18 17.16 25.06
N VAL A 338 10.93 16.37 24.02
CA VAL A 338 10.94 16.88 22.64
C VAL A 338 9.72 17.78 22.43
N VAL A 339 9.94 18.96 21.86
CA VAL A 339 8.89 19.90 21.46
C VAL A 339 8.48 19.65 20.01
N SER A 340 9.47 19.53 19.12
CA SER A 340 9.27 19.28 17.69
C SER A 340 10.55 18.77 17.03
N SER A 341 10.39 18.16 15.86
CA SER A 341 11.46 17.72 14.97
C SER A 341 11.07 18.04 13.53
N ASP A 342 12.00 18.56 12.73
CA ASP A 342 11.73 19.10 11.37
C ASP A 342 12.55 18.42 10.25
N GLY A 343 13.24 17.33 10.57
CA GLY A 343 14.17 16.63 9.67
C GLY A 343 15.58 17.23 9.64
N LYS A 344 15.76 18.48 10.08
CA LYS A 344 17.07 19.15 10.22
C LYS A 344 17.53 19.23 11.67
N LYS A 345 16.61 19.43 12.61
CA LYS A 345 16.85 19.50 14.05
C LYS A 345 15.69 18.97 14.88
N THR A 346 15.97 18.69 16.16
CA THR A 346 14.98 18.47 17.21
C THR A 346 15.11 19.56 18.26
N ILE A 347 13.98 20.20 18.61
CA ILE A 347 13.91 21.19 19.69
C ILE A 347 13.57 20.46 20.99
N VAL A 348 14.39 20.64 22.03
CA VAL A 348 14.17 20.07 23.36
C VAL A 348 13.78 21.16 24.34
N GLN A 349 12.70 20.92 25.09
CA GLN A 349 12.33 21.66 26.28
C GLN A 349 13.05 21.04 27.48
N MET A 350 13.81 21.87 28.21
CA MET A 350 14.46 21.50 29.45
C MET A 350 13.43 21.34 30.58
N GLY A 351 13.69 20.39 31.47
CA GLY A 351 12.91 20.16 32.68
C GLY A 351 13.54 20.79 33.93
N SER A 352 13.28 20.16 35.08
CA SER A 352 13.79 20.56 36.39
C SER A 352 15.29 20.83 36.41
N GLY A 353 15.69 21.97 37.00
CA GLY A 353 17.08 22.41 37.03
C GLY A 353 17.61 22.95 35.71
N TYR A 354 16.72 23.30 34.77
CA TYR A 354 17.05 23.74 33.40
C TYR A 354 18.00 22.73 32.74
N ARG A 355 17.51 21.48 32.69
CA ARG A 355 18.26 20.29 32.33
C ARG A 355 17.51 19.38 31.37
N GLY A 356 18.25 18.79 30.44
CA GLY A 356 17.82 17.67 29.61
C GLY A 356 19.05 16.90 29.14
N ASP A 357 19.49 15.90 29.91
CA ASP A 357 20.61 15.03 29.52
C ASP A 357 20.22 14.22 28.28
N LEU A 358 21.13 14.18 27.30
CA LEU A 358 20.99 13.41 26.06
C LEU A 358 21.82 12.13 26.17
N TRP A 359 21.15 11.00 26.34
CA TRP A 359 21.76 9.69 26.62
C TRP A 359 21.84 8.82 25.37
N LEU A 360 22.88 8.00 25.31
CA LEU A 360 22.99 6.88 24.36
C LEU A 360 23.08 5.54 25.07
N ALA A 361 23.96 5.46 26.07
CA ALA A 361 24.15 4.32 26.95
C ALA A 361 24.11 4.80 28.40
N ARG A 362 23.44 4.04 29.27
CA ARG A 362 23.27 4.37 30.69
C ARG A 362 23.75 3.20 31.54
N SER A 363 24.68 3.49 32.46
CA SER A 363 25.24 2.46 33.34
C SER A 363 24.14 1.73 34.11
N GLY A 364 24.24 0.40 34.18
CA GLY A 364 23.22 -0.47 34.77
C GLY A 364 21.97 -0.72 33.91
N LYS A 365 21.93 -0.26 32.63
CA LYS A 365 20.84 -0.54 31.68
C LYS A 365 21.21 -1.54 30.57
N GLY A 366 22.41 -2.12 30.61
CA GLY A 366 22.83 -3.21 29.72
C GLY A 366 23.27 -2.81 28.30
N LYS A 367 22.92 -1.61 27.83
CA LYS A 367 23.40 -1.08 26.54
C LYS A 367 24.86 -0.66 26.65
N VAL A 368 25.68 -1.12 25.70
CA VAL A 368 27.10 -0.81 25.56
C VAL A 368 27.33 -0.24 24.16
N VAL A 369 28.11 0.83 24.05
CA VAL A 369 28.50 1.47 22.78
C VAL A 369 30.00 1.66 22.78
N ASN A 370 30.70 1.36 21.68
CA ASN A 370 32.16 1.51 21.65
C ASN A 370 32.60 2.84 21.03
N VAL A 371 33.77 3.31 21.47
CA VAL A 371 34.54 4.37 20.83
C VAL A 371 35.96 3.90 20.56
N THR A 372 36.57 4.44 19.51
CA THR A 372 37.92 4.13 19.03
C THR A 372 38.76 5.42 18.92
N PRO A 373 39.21 6.02 20.04
CA PRO A 373 39.87 7.33 20.03
C PRO A 373 41.17 7.41 19.18
N ALA A 374 41.78 6.28 18.84
CA ALA A 374 42.89 6.22 17.88
C ALA A 374 42.45 6.48 16.42
N ASP A 375 41.28 5.98 16.03
CA ASP A 375 40.73 6.14 14.68
C ASP A 375 39.87 7.39 14.58
N TYR A 376 38.94 7.58 15.51
CA TYR A 376 37.97 8.68 15.56
C TYR A 376 38.17 9.51 16.84
N ARG A 377 39.25 10.29 16.84
CA ARG A 377 39.70 11.09 17.99
C ARG A 377 38.71 12.18 18.43
N TYR A 378 38.00 12.81 17.51
CA TYR A 378 37.17 13.98 17.80
C TYR A 378 35.69 13.61 17.80
N PHE A 379 35.04 13.70 18.96
CA PHE A 379 33.60 13.51 19.10
C PHE A 379 32.92 14.87 19.10
N ALA A 380 31.94 15.07 18.22
CA ALA A 380 31.34 16.39 17.97
C ALA A 380 29.81 16.36 17.99
N ILE A 381 29.22 17.47 18.43
CA ILE A 381 27.78 17.71 18.47
C ILE A 381 27.47 19.09 17.88
N LYS A 382 26.49 19.16 16.97
CA LYS A 382 25.95 20.43 16.46
C LYS A 382 24.68 20.78 17.23
N VAL A 383 24.70 21.91 17.95
CA VAL A 383 23.71 22.29 18.95
C VAL A 383 23.50 23.81 19.01
N GLY A 384 22.24 24.26 19.06
CA GLY A 384 21.87 25.67 19.25
C GLY A 384 21.42 25.93 20.69
N PHE A 385 21.94 26.99 21.32
CA PHE A 385 21.57 27.40 22.68
C PHE A 385 20.93 28.79 22.70
N LYS A 386 20.16 29.09 23.75
CA LYS A 386 19.52 30.41 23.97
C LYS A 386 20.22 31.25 25.05
N SER A 387 21.32 30.78 25.62
CA SER A 387 22.20 31.54 26.52
C SER A 387 23.67 31.33 26.20
N GLN A 388 24.50 32.29 26.62
CA GLN A 388 25.95 32.18 26.57
C GLN A 388 26.46 31.13 27.57
N LEU A 389 27.27 30.19 27.09
CA LEU A 389 28.00 29.23 27.92
C LEU A 389 29.46 29.65 28.04
N VAL A 390 30.07 29.38 29.20
CA VAL A 390 31.49 29.65 29.44
C VAL A 390 32.19 28.32 29.74
N PRO A 391 33.11 27.84 28.87
CA PRO A 391 33.79 26.57 29.08
C PRO A 391 34.45 26.46 30.46
N GLY A 392 34.10 25.39 31.18
CA GLY A 392 34.56 25.10 32.54
C GLY A 392 33.78 25.80 33.67
N LYS A 393 32.75 26.60 33.37
CA LYS A 393 31.75 27.07 34.33
C LYS A 393 30.42 26.35 34.07
N ASN A 394 29.63 26.10 35.12
CA ASN A 394 28.30 25.48 35.00
C ASN A 394 27.23 26.55 35.30
N LYS A 395 26.57 26.46 36.46
CA LYS A 395 25.68 27.50 36.97
C LYS A 395 26.38 28.87 37.11
N PRO A 396 25.74 30.01 36.76
CA PRO A 396 24.37 30.17 36.26
C PRO A 396 24.24 30.18 34.72
N ASN A 397 25.30 29.90 33.99
CA ASN A 397 25.35 30.07 32.53
C ASN A 397 24.83 28.85 31.76
N GLY A 398 24.96 27.66 32.35
CA GLY A 398 24.67 26.36 31.74
C GLY A 398 25.95 25.54 31.51
N CYS A 399 25.77 24.28 31.15
CA CYS A 399 26.85 23.38 30.75
C CYS A 399 26.42 22.36 29.70
N ILE A 400 27.37 21.91 28.89
CA ILE A 400 27.27 20.70 28.07
C ILE A 400 28.54 19.86 28.27
N LYS A 401 28.37 18.69 28.91
CA LYS A 401 29.49 17.83 29.33
C LYS A 401 29.41 16.48 28.67
N LEU A 402 30.53 15.98 28.14
CA LEU A 402 30.65 14.59 27.73
C LEU A 402 30.96 13.71 28.97
N GLU A 403 30.02 12.84 29.34
CA GLU A 403 30.25 11.78 30.33
C GLU A 403 30.29 10.43 29.61
N ILE A 404 31.48 9.84 29.55
CA ILE A 404 31.72 8.49 29.03
C ILE A 404 32.51 7.66 30.05
N PHE A 405 32.19 6.37 30.17
CA PHE A 405 33.07 5.38 30.83
C PHE A 405 32.71 3.95 30.40
N ASP A 406 33.72 3.09 30.41
CA ASP A 406 33.64 1.65 30.20
C ASP A 406 33.22 0.88 31.46
N ASP A 407 32.97 -0.42 31.32
CA ASP A 407 32.45 -1.24 32.39
C ASP A 407 33.50 -1.63 33.47
N GLY A 408 32.99 -2.13 34.61
CA GLY A 408 33.81 -2.61 35.72
C GLY A 408 34.72 -1.56 36.37
N ILE A 409 35.94 -1.44 35.87
CA ILE A 409 37.08 -0.77 36.52
C ILE A 409 37.23 0.71 36.08
N LYS A 410 36.59 1.11 34.96
CA LYS A 410 36.76 2.40 34.27
C LYS A 410 38.19 2.62 33.78
N LYS A 411 38.54 2.05 32.63
CA LYS A 411 39.79 2.38 31.91
C LYS A 411 39.74 3.78 31.30
N ILE A 412 38.54 4.32 31.05
CA ILE A 412 38.29 5.70 30.60
C ILE A 412 37.21 6.37 31.45
N GLY A 413 37.36 7.67 31.73
CA GLY A 413 36.30 8.50 32.32
C GLY A 413 36.24 8.47 33.85
N PRO A 414 35.17 9.06 34.46
CA PRO A 414 33.82 9.20 33.90
C PRO A 414 33.42 10.55 33.28
N GLU A 415 34.18 11.61 33.53
CA GLU A 415 33.83 12.98 33.11
C GLU A 415 34.97 13.56 32.27
N TYR A 416 34.68 14.09 31.08
CA TYR A 416 35.67 14.74 30.24
C TYR A 416 36.08 16.11 30.80
N PHE A 417 37.38 16.35 30.92
CA PHE A 417 37.97 17.61 31.42
C PHE A 417 38.73 18.40 30.33
N GLY A 418 39.06 17.76 29.20
CA GLY A 418 39.80 18.41 28.11
C GLY A 418 41.24 18.76 28.46
N THR A 419 41.66 19.99 28.14
CA THR A 419 42.99 20.50 28.46
C THR A 419 43.14 20.86 29.96
N GLY A 420 44.40 21.02 30.41
CA GLY A 420 44.78 21.14 31.82
C GLY A 420 43.84 21.95 32.73
N GLY A 421 43.34 21.30 33.78
CA GLY A 421 42.37 21.81 34.74
C GLY A 421 41.48 20.67 35.27
N ASP A 422 40.57 20.97 36.20
CA ASP A 422 39.60 20.01 36.76
C ASP A 422 38.13 20.37 36.41
N ALA A 423 37.93 21.04 35.28
CA ALA A 423 36.63 21.58 34.90
C ALA A 423 35.90 20.65 33.91
N ASN A 424 34.80 20.05 34.35
CA ASN A 424 34.07 19.01 33.60
C ASN A 424 33.11 19.50 32.49
N ASN A 425 33.15 20.79 32.15
CA ASN A 425 32.36 21.42 31.08
C ASN A 425 33.29 22.01 30.02
N ARG A 426 34.26 21.22 29.55
CA ARG A 426 35.25 21.65 28.58
C ARG A 426 34.94 21.01 27.24
N TYR A 427 34.93 21.85 26.21
CA TYR A 427 34.76 21.53 24.81
C TYR A 427 35.47 22.64 24.03
N GLU A 428 35.78 22.38 22.77
CA GLU A 428 36.24 23.40 21.84
C GLU A 428 35.10 23.74 20.87
N ILE A 429 35.05 24.99 20.41
CA ILE A 429 34.03 25.49 19.49
C ILE A 429 34.69 25.61 18.12
N LEU A 430 34.16 24.92 17.12
CA LEU A 430 34.72 24.97 15.77
C LEU A 430 34.56 26.38 15.18
N GLY A 431 35.68 26.99 14.78
CA GLY A 431 35.70 28.30 14.13
C GLY A 431 35.34 29.51 15.01
N ALA A 432 35.15 29.36 16.33
CA ALA A 432 34.72 30.45 17.20
C ALA A 432 35.37 30.41 18.60
N SER A 433 35.41 31.57 19.28
CA SER A 433 35.92 31.70 20.66
C SER A 433 34.82 31.67 21.74
N GLU A 434 33.56 31.84 21.35
CA GLU A 434 32.39 31.89 22.24
C GLU A 434 31.16 31.26 21.57
N ILE A 435 30.12 30.99 22.35
CA ILE A 435 28.88 30.40 21.85
C ILE A 435 28.05 31.44 21.11
N SER A 436 27.53 31.10 19.93
CA SER A 436 26.44 31.83 19.32
C SER A 436 25.11 31.45 19.97
N THR A 437 24.31 32.46 20.33
CA THR A 437 22.92 32.29 20.79
C THR A 437 21.88 32.48 19.69
N THR A 438 22.33 32.81 18.46
CA THR A 438 21.47 32.97 17.28
C THR A 438 21.67 31.85 16.27
N GLU A 439 22.89 31.33 16.16
CA GLU A 439 23.29 30.28 15.22
C GLU A 439 23.62 28.95 15.94
N PRO A 440 23.53 27.80 15.25
CA PRO A 440 23.99 26.53 15.79
C PRO A 440 25.52 26.51 15.95
N ASN A 441 25.97 25.91 17.04
CA ASN A 441 27.38 25.76 17.39
C ASN A 441 27.83 24.32 17.12
N VAL A 442 29.05 24.14 16.63
CA VAL A 442 29.68 22.81 16.53
C VAL A 442 30.69 22.69 17.66
N LEU A 443 30.36 21.87 18.65
CA LEU A 443 31.19 21.64 19.83
C LEU A 443 31.88 20.30 19.70
N TYR A 444 33.19 20.24 19.93
CA TYR A 444 33.95 19.01 19.86
C TYR A 444 34.79 18.73 21.12
N TYR A 445 35.05 17.44 21.30
CA TYR A 445 35.72 16.84 22.42
C TYR A 445 36.84 15.95 21.86
N ASP A 446 38.09 16.28 22.18
CA ASP A 446 39.24 15.45 21.87
C ASP A 446 39.25 14.24 22.81
N LEU A 447 38.82 13.07 22.33
CA LEU A 447 38.72 11.88 23.17
C LEU A 447 40.06 11.38 23.73
N GLN A 448 41.21 11.91 23.27
CA GLN A 448 42.53 11.60 23.84
C GLN A 448 43.00 12.61 24.92
N SER A 449 42.19 13.62 25.26
CA SER A 449 42.46 14.60 26.31
C SER A 449 42.10 14.10 27.72
N LYS A 450 42.23 14.96 28.75
CA LYS A 450 42.10 14.56 30.17
C LYS A 450 40.66 14.18 30.53
N TYR A 451 40.54 13.14 31.36
CA TYR A 451 39.32 12.73 32.05
C TYR A 451 39.51 12.77 33.58
N LYS A 452 38.40 12.96 34.29
CA LYS A 452 38.30 12.73 35.74
C LYS A 452 38.58 11.27 36.07
N THR A 453 39.19 11.01 37.22
CA THR A 453 39.48 9.66 37.74
C THR A 453 40.48 8.87 36.89
N VAL A 454 40.14 8.50 35.64
CA VAL A 454 41.02 7.71 34.77
C VAL A 454 41.12 8.33 33.38
N THR A 455 42.32 8.79 33.04
CA THR A 455 42.71 9.15 31.66
C THR A 455 43.54 7.99 31.10
N PRO A 456 43.14 7.36 29.99
CA PRO A 456 43.94 6.33 29.32
C PRO A 456 45.37 6.79 28.99
N THR A 457 46.32 5.85 29.08
CA THR A 457 47.70 6.02 28.60
C THR A 457 47.98 5.26 27.31
N ASP A 458 47.11 4.32 26.95
CA ASP A 458 47.08 3.64 25.65
C ASP A 458 45.72 3.93 24.99
N TRP A 459 45.78 4.51 23.79
CA TRP A 459 44.62 4.89 23.00
C TRP A 459 44.35 3.93 21.83
N ASN A 460 45.27 2.99 21.55
CA ASN A 460 45.18 2.02 20.46
C ASN A 460 44.31 0.81 20.85
N GLN A 461 43.17 1.08 21.50
CA GLN A 461 42.22 0.08 21.98
C GLN A 461 40.78 0.56 21.79
N VAL A 462 39.87 -0.40 21.70
CA VAL A 462 38.43 -0.15 21.70
C VAL A 462 37.95 0.04 23.14
N PHE A 463 37.20 1.11 23.41
CA PHE A 463 36.57 1.34 24.71
C PHE A 463 35.07 1.05 24.62
N ASP A 464 34.64 -0.09 25.18
CA ASP A 464 33.24 -0.48 25.31
C ASP A 464 32.56 0.30 26.45
N LEU A 465 31.86 1.38 26.10
CA LEU A 465 31.26 2.32 27.06
C LEU A 465 29.93 1.81 27.63
N ALA A 466 29.89 1.61 28.95
CA ALA A 466 28.67 1.34 29.70
C ALA A 466 27.86 2.63 30.01
N GLN A 467 28.49 3.80 29.91
CA GLN A 467 27.80 5.08 29.87
C GLN A 467 28.34 5.94 28.72
N CYS A 468 27.43 6.54 27.96
CA CYS A 468 27.73 7.58 26.98
C CYS A 468 26.55 8.56 26.94
N LYS A 469 26.81 9.82 27.30
CA LYS A 469 25.82 10.91 27.26
C LYS A 469 26.43 12.30 27.16
N PHE A 470 25.60 13.26 26.79
CA PHE A 470 25.81 14.68 27.06
C PHE A 470 24.95 15.13 28.25
N VAL A 471 25.58 15.69 29.29
CA VAL A 471 24.88 16.38 30.38
C VAL A 471 24.64 17.82 29.96
N ILE A 472 23.39 18.19 29.72
CA ILE A 472 22.98 19.55 29.32
C ILE A 472 22.12 20.12 30.46
N ALA A 473 22.70 20.98 31.31
CA ALA A 473 22.14 21.34 32.61
C ALA A 473 22.57 22.72 33.11
N ASP A 474 21.98 23.19 34.23
CA ASP A 474 22.35 24.40 34.98
C ASP A 474 22.18 25.73 34.20
N PHE A 475 21.37 25.73 33.15
CA PHE A 475 21.07 26.91 32.33
C PHE A 475 20.27 27.99 33.11
N PRO A 476 20.25 29.25 32.66
CA PRO A 476 19.39 30.27 33.23
C PRO A 476 17.92 30.04 32.83
N GLU A 477 16.99 30.56 33.65
CA GLU A 477 15.54 30.45 33.45
C GLU A 477 15.04 31.01 32.10
N THR A 478 15.81 31.90 31.47
CA THR A 478 15.52 32.48 30.16
C THR A 478 15.90 31.58 28.98
N ALA A 479 16.62 30.47 29.22
CA ALA A 479 17.16 29.58 28.19
C ALA A 479 16.72 28.13 28.37
N GLN A 480 15.41 27.91 28.48
CA GLN A 480 14.82 26.59 28.77
C GLN A 480 14.72 25.67 27.54
N THR A 481 15.25 26.07 26.37
CA THR A 481 15.24 25.25 25.15
C THR A 481 16.61 25.19 24.50
N TYR A 482 16.87 24.10 23.79
CA TYR A 482 18.04 23.92 22.95
C TYR A 482 17.70 23.09 21.71
N ASP A 483 18.44 23.32 20.64
CA ASP A 483 18.21 22.76 19.31
C ASP A 483 19.30 21.70 19.02
N LEU A 484 18.93 20.46 18.76
CA LEU A 484 19.84 19.34 18.46
C LEU A 484 19.85 19.02 16.96
N TYR A 485 21.02 18.98 16.33
CA TYR A 485 21.15 18.74 14.88
C TYR A 485 21.77 17.37 14.57
N TRP A 486 22.98 17.10 15.04
CA TRP A 486 23.66 15.81 14.86
C TRP A 486 24.74 15.55 15.90
N ILE A 487 25.15 14.28 16.02
CA ILE A 487 26.34 13.83 16.77
C ILE A 487 27.19 12.95 15.83
N ARG A 488 28.48 13.28 15.69
CA ARG A 488 29.40 12.61 14.76
C ARG A 488 30.79 12.44 15.35
N SER A 489 31.58 11.51 14.83
CA SER A 489 33.00 11.38 15.17
C SER A 489 33.90 11.53 13.93
N PHE A 490 35.08 12.10 14.15
CA PHE A 490 36.04 12.50 13.11
C PHE A 490 37.46 12.11 13.52
N LYS A 491 38.31 11.83 12.54
CA LYS A 491 39.72 11.47 12.70
C LYS A 491 40.56 12.69 13.05
N SER A 492 40.23 13.86 12.47
CA SER A 492 40.92 15.12 12.74
C SER A 492 39.98 16.34 12.78
N VAL A 493 40.48 17.48 13.29
CA VAL A 493 39.72 18.75 13.29
C VAL A 493 39.53 19.28 11.87
N GLU A 494 40.48 19.02 10.96
CA GLU A 494 40.40 19.39 9.56
C GLU A 494 39.29 18.60 8.83
N GLU A 495 39.10 17.32 9.15
CA GLU A 495 37.97 16.52 8.63
C GLU A 495 36.63 17.04 9.15
N LEU A 496 36.55 17.37 10.44
CA LEU A 496 35.38 18.02 11.05
C LEU A 496 35.07 19.37 10.38
N GLN A 497 36.08 20.21 10.13
CA GLN A 497 35.92 21.50 9.46
C GLN A 497 35.43 21.30 8.02
N ALA A 498 36.10 20.45 7.22
CA ALA A 498 35.71 20.16 5.85
C ALA A 498 34.28 19.61 5.75
N PHE A 499 33.86 18.80 6.73
CA PHE A 499 32.48 18.34 6.81
C PHE A 499 31.50 19.51 7.06
N VAL A 500 31.77 20.37 8.05
CA VAL A 500 30.88 21.51 8.37
C VAL A 500 30.82 22.51 7.22
N ASP A 501 31.93 22.76 6.53
CA ASP A 501 31.96 23.59 5.32
C ASP A 501 31.09 22.99 4.20
N SER A 502 31.10 21.66 4.05
CA SER A 502 30.25 20.96 3.09
C SER A 502 28.75 21.07 3.42
N GLU A 503 28.36 21.11 4.71
CA GLU A 503 26.95 21.35 5.09
C GLU A 503 26.48 22.74 4.65
N ASN A 504 27.35 23.75 4.76
CA ASN A 504 27.02 25.13 4.42
C ASN A 504 26.88 25.30 2.90
N ASN A 505 27.82 24.74 2.13
CA ASN A 505 27.86 24.83 0.66
C ASN A 505 26.73 24.05 -0.05
N THR A 506 25.97 23.20 0.65
CA THR A 506 24.76 22.54 0.08
C THR A 506 23.49 23.40 0.13
N ASN A 507 23.61 24.69 0.48
CA ASN A 507 22.48 25.65 0.47
C ASN A 507 22.64 26.78 -0.57
N GLU A 508 23.64 26.68 -1.47
CA GLU A 508 23.76 27.46 -2.72
C GLU A 508 23.49 26.56 -3.94
#